data_AF-A0A2H3BJG9-F1
#
_entry.id   AF-A0A2H3BJG9-F1
#
_cell.length_a   1.000
_cell.length_b   1.000
_cell.length_c   1.000
_cell.angle_alpha   90.00
_cell.angle_beta   90.00
_cell.angle_gamma   90.00
#
_symmetry.space_group_name_H-M   'P 1'
#
loop_
_entity.id
_entity.type
_entity.pdbx_description
1 polymer ?
#
loop_
_entity_poly.entity_id
_entity_poly.type
_entity_poly.pdbx_seq_one_letter_code
_entity_poly.pdbx_strand_id
1 'polypeptide(L)'
;MGSHSRLAAFIRYDRTSYSNSSELITSIAYSLAMFDQRIGDAIAKALDTSRAAVKMPVSESHIKFQLLVQEPLETIPELQDEGSLVVIIDGLDESEVSNELLKVLADGFGPKLPFMRLIVSSRPEEKIARVFKNCRHVHCYSLDTSSEEVKLDIQYFIRQRFTSIDDGSVWGKHNKEDVITSLAERASGLFIWAATVCSFLCGFPCLWRLNVLLETTIPADAMEALTILYRTALDTIVSEVPGTKEDVQRCIRAVLGAL
;
A
#
# COMPACT_ATOMS: atom_id res chain seq x y z
N MET A 1 -19.70 -25.96 9.20
CA MET A 1 -18.23 -25.90 9.14
C MET A 1 -17.87 -24.45 8.89
N GLY A 2 -17.02 -23.83 9.71
CA GLY A 2 -16.64 -22.43 9.53
C GLY A 2 -15.92 -22.29 8.19
N SER A 3 -16.55 -21.65 7.22
CA SER A 3 -15.92 -21.38 5.93
C SER A 3 -14.83 -20.32 6.14
N HIS A 4 -13.58 -20.77 6.23
CA HIS A 4 -12.44 -19.86 6.22
C HIS A 4 -12.37 -19.19 4.84
N SER A 5 -12.31 -17.86 4.80
CA SER A 5 -12.02 -17.14 3.57
C SER A 5 -10.62 -17.53 3.06
N ARG A 6 -10.50 -17.81 1.76
CA ARG A 6 -9.28 -18.27 1.11
C ARG A 6 -8.76 -17.19 0.16
N LEU A 7 -7.49 -16.82 0.28
CA LEU A 7 -6.85 -15.89 -0.65
C LEU A 7 -6.60 -16.60 -1.98
N ALA A 8 -7.31 -16.19 -3.03
CA ALA A 8 -7.24 -16.79 -4.35
C ALA A 8 -6.38 -15.98 -5.33
N ALA A 9 -6.27 -14.65 -5.12
CA ALA A 9 -5.37 -13.81 -5.87
C ALA A 9 -4.88 -12.61 -5.05
N PHE A 10 -3.62 -12.25 -5.23
CA PHE A 10 -3.02 -11.03 -4.70
C PHE A 10 -2.25 -10.33 -5.82
N ILE A 11 -2.69 -9.12 -6.16
CA ILE A 11 -2.11 -8.31 -7.24
C ILE A 11 -1.70 -6.99 -6.63
N ARG A 12 -0.42 -6.66 -6.72
CA ARG A 12 0.14 -5.41 -6.23
C ARG A 12 0.61 -4.55 -7.38
N TYR A 13 0.23 -3.28 -7.35
CA TYR A 13 0.78 -2.26 -8.23
C TYR A 13 1.90 -1.50 -7.53
N ASP A 14 2.84 -1.02 -8.34
CA ASP A 14 3.95 -0.18 -7.94
C ASP A 14 4.27 0.77 -9.10
N ARG A 15 4.34 2.07 -8.84
CA ARG A 15 4.59 3.10 -9.87
C ARG A 15 5.87 2.87 -10.66
N THR A 16 6.84 2.14 -10.12
CA THR A 16 8.17 1.93 -10.73
C THR A 16 8.25 0.72 -11.65
N SER A 17 7.57 -0.37 -11.30
CA SER A 17 7.80 -1.69 -11.91
C SER A 17 6.53 -2.36 -12.39
N TYR A 18 5.39 -2.00 -11.81
CA TYR A 18 4.10 -2.66 -12.03
C TYR A 18 3.01 -1.60 -12.04
N SER A 19 3.03 -0.68 -13.01
CA SER A 19 2.00 0.37 -13.14
C SER A 19 0.94 0.02 -14.19
N ASN A 20 1.23 -0.86 -15.14
CA ASN A 20 0.31 -1.20 -16.22
C ASN A 20 -0.82 -2.12 -15.71
N SER A 21 -2.06 -1.63 -15.73
CA SER A 21 -3.24 -2.39 -15.29
C SER A 21 -4.02 -3.07 -16.42
N SER A 22 -3.57 -2.99 -17.68
CA SER A 22 -4.30 -3.57 -18.82
C SER A 22 -4.45 -5.10 -18.73
N GLU A 23 -3.57 -5.76 -17.99
CA GLU A 23 -3.58 -7.20 -17.77
C GLU A 23 -4.33 -7.62 -16.51
N LEU A 24 -4.86 -6.70 -15.70
CA LEU A 24 -5.46 -6.98 -14.39
C LEU A 24 -6.44 -8.15 -14.41
N ILE A 25 -7.41 -8.12 -15.34
CA ILE A 25 -8.44 -9.16 -15.46
C ILE A 25 -7.81 -10.51 -15.83
N THR A 26 -6.83 -10.51 -16.74
CA THR A 26 -6.10 -11.72 -17.11
C THR A 26 -5.31 -12.26 -15.91
N SER A 27 -4.67 -11.40 -15.13
CA SER A 27 -3.93 -11.77 -13.92
C SER A 27 -4.82 -12.35 -12.83
N ILE A 28 -6.05 -11.80 -12.67
CA ILE A 28 -7.07 -12.37 -11.78
C ILE A 28 -7.48 -13.75 -12.29
N ALA A 29 -7.86 -13.88 -13.56
CA ALA A 29 -8.26 -15.15 -14.16
C ALA A 29 -7.16 -16.22 -14.03
N TYR A 30 -5.91 -15.87 -14.32
CA TYR A 30 -4.76 -16.75 -14.18
C TYR A 30 -4.55 -17.18 -12.72
N SER A 31 -4.61 -16.24 -11.76
CA SER A 31 -4.42 -16.56 -10.34
C SER A 31 -5.51 -17.50 -9.84
N LEU A 32 -6.77 -17.26 -10.23
CA LEU A 32 -7.89 -18.14 -9.91
C LEU A 32 -7.74 -19.54 -10.53
N ALA A 33 -7.28 -19.61 -11.78
CA ALA A 33 -6.99 -20.88 -12.46
C ALA A 33 -5.87 -21.68 -11.78
N MET A 34 -4.85 -20.99 -11.27
CA MET A 34 -3.75 -21.62 -10.52
C MET A 34 -4.16 -22.03 -9.11
N PHE A 35 -5.16 -21.35 -8.53
CA PHE A 35 -5.68 -21.64 -7.20
C PHE A 35 -6.52 -22.93 -7.17
N ASP A 36 -7.40 -23.14 -8.16
CA ASP A 36 -8.28 -24.31 -8.23
C ASP A 36 -8.35 -24.87 -9.66
N GLN A 37 -8.05 -26.16 -9.81
CA GLN A 37 -8.01 -26.83 -11.10
C GLN A 37 -9.35 -26.77 -11.86
N ARG A 38 -10.49 -26.82 -11.17
CA ARG A 38 -11.82 -26.72 -11.81
C ARG A 38 -11.99 -25.35 -12.45
N ILE A 39 -11.55 -24.29 -11.76
CA ILE A 39 -11.54 -22.93 -12.30
C ILE A 39 -10.60 -22.86 -13.52
N GLY A 40 -9.41 -23.45 -13.41
CA GLY A 40 -8.45 -23.51 -14.52
C GLY A 40 -9.02 -24.18 -15.77
N ASP A 41 -9.68 -25.34 -15.60
CA ASP A 41 -10.32 -26.08 -16.70
C ASP A 41 -11.47 -25.27 -17.33
N ALA A 42 -12.28 -24.60 -16.52
CA ALA A 42 -13.38 -23.74 -17.00
C ALA A 42 -12.85 -22.53 -17.80
N ILE A 43 -11.80 -21.86 -17.32
CA ILE A 43 -11.16 -20.73 -18.01
C ILE A 43 -10.48 -21.20 -19.29
N ALA A 44 -9.79 -22.34 -19.27
CA ALA A 44 -9.17 -22.93 -20.47
C ALA A 44 -10.22 -23.20 -21.56
N LYS A 45 -11.37 -23.78 -21.18
CA LYS A 45 -12.50 -24.01 -22.10
C LYS A 45 -13.08 -22.71 -22.67
N ALA A 46 -13.18 -21.65 -21.85
CA ALA A 46 -13.62 -20.33 -22.31
C ALA A 46 -12.62 -19.73 -23.33
N LEU A 47 -11.32 -19.92 -23.09
CA LEU A 47 -10.26 -19.47 -24.00
C LEU A 47 -10.24 -20.25 -25.32
N ASP A 48 -10.54 -21.54 -25.32
CA ASP A 48 -10.67 -22.32 -26.56
C ASP A 48 -11.83 -21.83 -27.43
N THR A 49 -12.91 -21.37 -26.79
CA THR A 49 -14.08 -20.80 -27.48
C THR A 49 -13.81 -19.37 -27.97
N SER A 50 -13.10 -18.57 -27.16
CA SER A 50 -12.94 -17.13 -27.36
C SER A 50 -11.50 -16.67 -27.17
N ARG A 51 -10.58 -17.15 -28.01
CA ARG A 51 -9.14 -16.80 -27.94
C ARG A 51 -8.85 -15.30 -28.00
N ALA A 52 -9.74 -14.52 -28.62
CA ALA A 52 -9.63 -13.06 -28.70
C ALA A 52 -9.78 -12.37 -27.33
N ALA A 53 -10.42 -13.01 -26.34
CA ALA A 53 -10.71 -12.42 -25.04
C ALA A 53 -9.44 -11.95 -24.30
N VAL A 54 -8.32 -12.66 -24.43
CA VAL A 54 -7.04 -12.27 -23.80
C VAL A 54 -6.52 -10.96 -24.39
N LYS A 55 -6.73 -10.77 -25.70
CA LYS A 55 -6.24 -9.62 -26.49
C LYS A 55 -7.24 -8.46 -26.56
N MET A 56 -8.36 -8.56 -25.86
CA MET A 56 -9.37 -7.49 -25.83
C MET A 56 -8.75 -6.20 -25.28
N PRO A 57 -9.04 -5.06 -25.90
CA PRO A 57 -8.57 -3.76 -25.43
C PRO A 57 -9.20 -3.41 -24.09
N VAL A 58 -8.59 -2.46 -23.38
CA VAL A 58 -9.08 -1.98 -22.08
C VAL A 58 -10.51 -1.40 -22.17
N SER A 59 -10.91 -0.87 -23.33
CA SER A 59 -12.30 -0.41 -23.58
C SER A 59 -13.35 -1.52 -23.43
N GLU A 60 -12.95 -2.79 -23.56
CA GLU A 60 -13.80 -3.98 -23.45
C GLU A 60 -13.57 -4.72 -22.13
N SER A 61 -13.03 -4.05 -21.10
CA SER A 61 -12.74 -4.65 -19.79
C SER A 61 -13.94 -5.41 -19.20
N HIS A 62 -15.16 -4.90 -19.36
CA HIS A 62 -16.37 -5.58 -18.88
C HIS A 62 -16.60 -6.94 -19.57
N ILE A 63 -16.48 -6.98 -20.90
CA ILE A 63 -16.62 -8.21 -21.69
C ILE A 63 -15.49 -9.18 -21.35
N LYS A 64 -14.26 -8.69 -21.24
CA LYS A 64 -13.09 -9.49 -20.85
C LYS A 64 -13.29 -10.13 -19.46
N PHE A 65 -13.80 -9.38 -18.49
CA PHE A 65 -14.12 -9.90 -17.15
C PHE A 65 -15.22 -10.96 -17.21
N GLN A 66 -16.28 -10.70 -17.97
CA GLN A 66 -17.37 -11.65 -18.13
C GLN A 66 -16.86 -12.99 -18.70
N LEU A 67 -16.11 -12.96 -19.81
CA LEU A 67 -15.65 -14.17 -20.50
C LEU A 67 -14.56 -14.95 -19.74
N LEU A 68 -13.64 -14.25 -19.06
CA LEU A 68 -12.48 -14.88 -18.42
C LEU A 68 -12.67 -15.20 -16.94
N VAL A 69 -13.66 -14.58 -16.29
CA VAL A 69 -13.85 -14.72 -14.84
C VAL A 69 -15.30 -15.08 -14.54
N GLN A 70 -16.27 -14.26 -14.95
CA GLN A 70 -17.64 -14.45 -14.50
C GLN A 70 -18.28 -15.75 -15.02
N GLU A 71 -18.31 -15.94 -16.34
CA GLU A 71 -18.91 -17.10 -16.98
C GLU A 71 -18.23 -18.42 -16.60
N PRO A 72 -16.87 -18.53 -16.59
CA PRO A 72 -16.22 -19.75 -16.12
C PRO A 72 -16.59 -20.13 -14.69
N LEU A 73 -16.58 -19.18 -13.76
CA LEU A 73 -16.89 -19.46 -12.35
C LEU A 73 -18.38 -19.81 -12.14
N GLU A 74 -19.30 -19.26 -12.95
CA GLU A 74 -20.72 -19.63 -12.92
C GLU A 74 -20.96 -21.11 -13.26
N THR A 75 -20.02 -21.78 -13.94
CA THR A 75 -20.14 -23.21 -14.29
C THR A 75 -19.79 -24.18 -13.16
N ILE A 76 -19.31 -23.68 -12.02
CA ILE A 76 -18.78 -24.49 -10.92
C ILE A 76 -19.57 -24.15 -9.63
N PRO A 77 -20.82 -24.63 -9.49
CA PRO A 77 -21.67 -24.27 -8.36
C PRO A 77 -21.11 -24.74 -7.01
N GLU A 78 -20.26 -25.77 -7.00
CA GLU A 78 -19.67 -26.35 -5.78
C GLU A 78 -18.79 -25.34 -5.03
N LEU A 79 -18.22 -24.34 -5.71
CA LEU A 79 -17.39 -23.30 -5.08
C LEU A 79 -18.15 -22.50 -4.03
N GLN A 80 -19.47 -22.39 -4.17
CA GLN A 80 -20.30 -21.65 -3.22
C GLN A 80 -20.33 -22.28 -1.83
N ASP A 81 -20.22 -23.61 -1.75
CA ASP A 81 -20.29 -24.36 -0.49
C ASP A 81 -18.93 -24.47 0.22
N GLU A 82 -17.85 -24.09 -0.46
CA GLU A 82 -16.47 -24.22 0.04
C GLU A 82 -15.94 -22.96 0.74
N GLY A 83 -16.77 -21.92 0.87
CA GLY A 83 -16.38 -20.66 1.49
C GLY A 83 -15.78 -19.64 0.54
N SER A 84 -15.62 -18.42 1.04
CA SER A 84 -15.29 -17.28 0.19
C SER A 84 -13.89 -17.34 -0.40
N LEU A 85 -13.78 -16.96 -1.68
CA LEU A 85 -12.53 -16.70 -2.37
C LEU A 85 -12.28 -15.20 -2.39
N VAL A 86 -11.08 -14.79 -1.99
CA VAL A 86 -10.71 -13.38 -1.85
C VAL A 86 -9.68 -13.02 -2.92
N VAL A 87 -9.96 -11.94 -3.63
CA VAL A 87 -9.01 -11.26 -4.52
C VAL A 87 -8.64 -9.93 -3.88
N ILE A 88 -7.34 -9.70 -3.72
CA ILE A 88 -6.80 -8.45 -3.18
C ILE A 88 -6.05 -7.72 -4.30
N ILE A 89 -6.38 -6.44 -4.46
CA ILE A 89 -5.66 -5.49 -5.31
C ILE A 89 -5.04 -4.45 -4.39
N ASP A 90 -3.72 -4.42 -4.32
CA ASP A 90 -2.97 -3.52 -3.46
C ASP A 90 -2.35 -2.37 -4.28
N GLY A 91 -2.59 -1.13 -3.87
CA GLY A 91 -2.01 0.08 -4.46
C GLY A 91 -2.63 0.47 -5.80
N LEU A 92 -3.96 0.42 -5.97
CA LEU A 92 -4.60 0.72 -7.27
C LEU A 92 -4.25 2.12 -7.82
N ASP A 93 -4.03 3.11 -6.95
CA ASP A 93 -3.56 4.47 -7.32
C ASP A 93 -2.12 4.54 -7.84
N GLU A 94 -1.37 3.44 -7.74
CA GLU A 94 -0.04 3.29 -8.32
C GLU A 94 -0.09 2.74 -9.75
N SER A 95 -1.29 2.48 -10.27
CA SER A 95 -1.52 1.95 -11.60
C SER A 95 -2.12 2.97 -12.58
N GLU A 96 -1.90 2.73 -13.87
CA GLU A 96 -2.53 3.44 -14.98
C GLU A 96 -3.99 2.97 -15.21
N VAL A 97 -4.76 2.81 -14.13
CA VAL A 97 -6.12 2.25 -14.18
C VAL A 97 -7.04 3.10 -15.07
N SER A 98 -7.75 2.46 -16.01
CA SER A 98 -8.74 3.16 -16.86
C SER A 98 -10.09 3.29 -16.16
N ASN A 99 -10.97 4.16 -16.68
CA ASN A 99 -12.33 4.29 -16.16
C ASN A 99 -13.16 3.02 -16.39
N GLU A 100 -12.92 2.30 -17.47
CA GLU A 100 -13.58 1.02 -17.79
C GLU A 100 -13.20 -0.05 -16.79
N LEU A 101 -11.91 -0.13 -16.42
CA LEU A 101 -11.45 -1.07 -15.40
C LEU A 101 -11.97 -0.69 -14.01
N LEU A 102 -11.99 0.60 -13.66
CA LEU A 102 -12.60 1.07 -12.41
C LEU A 102 -14.07 0.67 -12.30
N LYS A 103 -14.84 0.77 -13.40
CA LYS A 103 -16.24 0.33 -13.42
C LYS A 103 -16.36 -1.18 -13.16
N VAL A 104 -15.51 -2.00 -13.79
CA VAL A 104 -15.49 -3.46 -13.53
C VAL A 104 -15.18 -3.75 -12.06
N LEU A 105 -14.18 -3.08 -11.47
CA LEU A 105 -13.85 -3.26 -10.06
C LEU A 105 -14.97 -2.77 -9.13
N ALA A 106 -15.63 -1.67 -9.49
CA ALA A 106 -16.75 -1.11 -8.74
C ALA A 106 -18.01 -1.99 -8.81
N ASP A 107 -18.26 -2.67 -9.94
CA ASP A 107 -19.30 -3.69 -10.07
C ASP A 107 -18.95 -4.97 -9.30
N GLY A 108 -17.64 -5.25 -9.14
CA GLY A 108 -17.13 -6.41 -8.44
C GLY A 108 -17.44 -7.71 -9.19
N PHE A 109 -17.54 -8.82 -8.46
CA PHE A 109 -17.89 -10.13 -9.03
C PHE A 109 -19.40 -10.32 -9.27
N GLY A 110 -20.22 -9.35 -8.86
CA GLY A 110 -21.67 -9.38 -9.02
C GLY A 110 -22.40 -10.41 -8.16
N PRO A 111 -23.74 -10.40 -8.18
CA PRO A 111 -24.57 -11.26 -7.34
C PRO A 111 -24.53 -12.75 -7.74
N LYS A 112 -24.05 -13.04 -8.95
CA LYS A 112 -23.95 -14.41 -9.47
C LYS A 112 -22.79 -15.20 -8.88
N LEU A 113 -21.79 -14.50 -8.31
CA LEU A 113 -20.62 -15.10 -7.68
C LEU A 113 -20.57 -14.70 -6.19
N PRO A 114 -21.56 -15.09 -5.37
CA PRO A 114 -21.68 -14.62 -3.98
C PRO A 114 -20.53 -15.08 -3.06
N PHE A 115 -19.77 -16.08 -3.48
CA PHE A 115 -18.58 -16.59 -2.79
C PHE A 115 -17.33 -15.74 -3.06
N MET A 116 -17.33 -14.87 -4.07
CA MET A 116 -16.18 -14.03 -4.38
C MET A 116 -16.17 -12.75 -3.54
N ARG A 117 -14.99 -12.34 -3.07
CA ARG A 117 -14.74 -11.09 -2.35
C ARG A 117 -13.62 -10.34 -3.04
N LEU A 118 -13.80 -9.03 -3.20
CA LEU A 118 -12.79 -8.12 -3.72
C LEU A 118 -12.39 -7.13 -2.63
N ILE A 119 -11.10 -7.02 -2.37
CA ILE A 119 -10.51 -5.99 -1.52
C ILE A 119 -9.59 -5.15 -2.39
N VAL A 120 -9.77 -3.84 -2.37
CA VAL A 120 -8.94 -2.88 -3.10
C VAL A 120 -8.38 -1.88 -2.10
N SER A 121 -7.05 -1.74 -2.06
CA SER A 121 -6.39 -0.64 -1.38
C SER A 121 -6.01 0.43 -2.41
N SER A 122 -6.17 1.69 -2.03
CA SER A 122 -5.86 2.84 -2.88
C SER A 122 -5.78 4.11 -2.04
N ARG A 123 -4.95 5.07 -2.44
CA ARG A 123 -5.11 6.47 -2.01
C ARG A 123 -6.45 7.02 -2.50
N PRO A 124 -7.04 8.02 -1.81
CA PRO A 124 -8.32 8.62 -2.18
C PRO A 124 -8.19 9.58 -3.37
N GLU A 125 -7.52 9.17 -4.45
CA GLU A 125 -7.42 9.96 -5.68
C GLU A 125 -8.82 10.18 -6.27
N GLU A 126 -9.10 11.41 -6.71
CA GLU A 126 -10.45 11.82 -7.13
C GLU A 126 -11.06 10.90 -8.19
N LYS A 127 -10.25 10.51 -9.18
CA LYS A 127 -10.58 9.55 -10.24
C LYS A 127 -11.14 8.24 -9.68
N ILE A 128 -10.50 7.70 -8.65
CA ILE A 128 -10.86 6.41 -8.04
C ILE A 128 -12.06 6.62 -7.13
N ALA A 129 -11.96 7.56 -6.19
CA ALA A 129 -13.00 7.85 -5.21
C ALA A 129 -14.36 8.14 -5.87
N ARG A 130 -14.38 8.86 -6.99
CA ARG A 130 -15.61 9.21 -7.72
C ARG A 130 -16.37 7.98 -8.22
N VAL A 131 -15.67 6.95 -8.72
CA VAL A 131 -16.32 5.75 -9.26
C VAL A 131 -16.93 4.90 -8.14
N PHE A 132 -16.23 4.74 -7.02
CA PHE A 132 -16.69 3.90 -5.90
C PHE A 132 -17.72 4.58 -4.99
N LYS A 133 -17.83 5.92 -4.99
CA LYS A 133 -18.65 6.70 -4.03
C LYS A 133 -20.13 6.27 -3.93
N ASN A 134 -20.74 5.85 -5.03
CA ASN A 134 -22.18 5.57 -5.10
C ASN A 134 -22.52 4.07 -5.23
N CYS A 135 -21.53 3.19 -5.09
CA CYS A 135 -21.74 1.75 -5.22
C CYS A 135 -22.26 1.17 -3.90
N ARG A 136 -23.55 0.83 -3.85
CA ARG A 136 -24.23 0.34 -2.63
C ARG A 136 -23.64 -0.93 -2.04
N HIS A 137 -23.01 -1.76 -2.87
CA HIS A 137 -22.37 -3.02 -2.49
C HIS A 137 -20.87 -2.88 -2.18
N VAL A 138 -20.32 -1.67 -2.24
CA VAL A 138 -18.93 -1.38 -1.87
C VAL A 138 -18.89 -0.81 -0.46
N HIS A 139 -18.08 -1.42 0.39
CA HIS A 139 -17.80 -0.91 1.74
C HIS A 139 -16.47 -0.14 1.72
N CYS A 140 -16.55 1.18 1.73
CA CYS A 140 -15.36 2.04 1.82
C CYS A 140 -14.88 2.09 3.27
N TYR A 141 -13.65 1.66 3.51
CA TYR A 141 -12.96 1.80 4.80
C TYR A 141 -11.83 2.83 4.66
N SER A 142 -12.00 3.98 5.31
CA SER A 142 -11.00 5.06 5.27
C SER A 142 -10.01 4.88 6.41
N LEU A 143 -8.71 4.83 6.08
CA LEU A 143 -7.64 4.89 7.06
C LEU A 143 -7.35 6.35 7.38
N ASP A 144 -7.87 6.85 8.50
CA ASP A 144 -7.68 8.23 8.94
C ASP A 144 -6.33 8.39 9.66
N THR A 145 -5.35 8.92 8.93
CA THR A 145 -4.02 9.21 9.45
C THR A 145 -3.99 10.37 10.45
N SER A 146 -5.06 11.16 10.55
CA SER A 146 -5.15 12.30 11.49
C SER A 146 -5.76 11.93 12.85
N SER A 147 -6.18 10.67 13.00
CA SER A 147 -6.77 10.18 14.25
C SER A 147 -5.76 10.15 15.41
N GLU A 148 -6.27 10.38 16.62
CA GLU A 148 -5.45 10.29 17.84
C GLU A 148 -4.90 8.88 18.05
N GLU A 149 -5.64 7.83 17.63
CA GLU A 149 -5.17 6.45 17.66
C GLU A 149 -3.89 6.26 16.83
N VAL A 150 -3.85 6.78 15.60
CA VAL A 150 -2.64 6.73 14.77
C VAL A 150 -1.49 7.50 15.40
N LYS A 151 -1.76 8.65 16.05
CA LYS A 151 -0.73 9.40 16.78
C LYS A 151 -0.14 8.57 17.93
N LEU A 152 -0.99 7.90 18.71
CA LEU A 152 -0.56 7.02 19.80
C LEU A 152 0.22 5.81 19.29
N ASP A 153 -0.19 5.20 18.18
CA ASP A 153 0.54 4.09 17.58
C ASP A 153 1.91 4.52 17.04
N ILE A 154 2.03 5.72 16.48
CA ILE A 154 3.32 6.31 16.08
C ILE A 154 4.20 6.56 17.30
N GLN A 155 3.66 7.13 18.39
CA GLN A 155 4.42 7.29 19.63
C GLN A 155 4.92 5.95 20.16
N TYR A 156 4.06 4.93 20.16
CA TYR A 156 4.43 3.58 20.58
C TYR A 156 5.55 3.03 19.69
N PHE A 157 5.43 3.15 18.36
CA PHE A 157 6.44 2.71 17.41
C PHE A 157 7.80 3.38 17.65
N ILE A 158 7.82 4.71 17.80
CA ILE A 158 9.05 5.48 18.07
C ILE A 158 9.65 5.04 19.42
N ARG A 159 8.81 4.91 20.47
CA ARG A 159 9.25 4.46 21.80
C ARG A 159 9.94 3.10 21.72
N GLN A 160 9.36 2.14 21.00
CA GLN A 160 9.95 0.82 20.79
C GLN A 160 11.26 0.90 20.01
N ARG A 161 11.36 1.72 18.95
CA ARG A 161 12.61 1.90 18.21
C ARG A 161 13.71 2.52 19.07
N PHE A 162 13.36 3.47 19.93
CA PHE A 162 14.29 4.14 20.84
C PHE A 162 14.74 3.28 22.02
N THR A 163 14.25 2.04 22.20
CA THR A 163 14.85 1.11 23.16
C THR A 163 16.21 0.60 22.69
N SER A 164 16.54 0.74 21.41
CA SER A 164 17.85 0.37 20.84
C SER A 164 18.95 1.42 21.10
N ILE A 165 18.61 2.59 21.64
CA ILE A 165 19.57 3.64 21.98
C ILE A 165 19.97 3.45 23.44
N ASP A 166 21.14 2.85 23.66
CA ASP A 166 21.69 2.62 25.01
C ASP A 166 22.32 3.88 25.61
N ASP A 167 22.80 4.80 24.77
CA ASP A 167 23.42 6.04 25.23
C ASP A 167 22.38 7.13 25.52
N GLY A 168 22.17 7.40 26.80
CA GLY A 168 21.27 8.47 27.27
C GLY A 168 21.74 9.89 26.94
N SER A 169 23.00 10.09 26.57
CA SER A 169 23.55 11.41 26.22
C SER A 169 22.86 12.05 25.02
N VAL A 170 22.29 11.21 24.14
CA VAL A 170 21.55 11.58 22.92
C VAL A 170 20.35 12.46 23.22
N TRP A 171 19.75 12.31 24.40
CA TRP A 171 18.58 13.09 24.82
C TRP A 171 18.97 14.45 25.43
N GLY A 172 20.23 14.62 25.85
CA GLY A 172 20.72 15.87 26.45
C GLY A 172 19.89 16.27 27.67
N LYS A 173 19.20 17.41 27.58
CA LYS A 173 18.30 17.92 28.64
C LYS A 173 16.83 17.54 28.40
N HIS A 174 16.52 16.94 27.26
CA HIS A 174 15.15 16.63 26.88
C HIS A 174 14.66 15.40 27.62
N ASN A 175 13.39 15.40 28.02
CA ASN A 175 12.73 14.19 28.48
C ASN A 175 12.41 13.29 27.27
N LYS A 176 12.72 12.00 27.36
CA LYS A 176 12.52 11.04 26.27
C LYS A 176 11.06 10.98 25.79
N GLU A 177 10.09 11.04 26.70
CA GLU A 177 8.67 10.97 26.36
C GLU A 177 8.17 12.25 25.68
N ASP A 178 8.68 13.42 26.09
CA ASP A 178 8.40 14.69 25.43
C ASP A 178 8.94 14.67 23.99
N VAL A 179 10.16 14.14 23.79
CA VAL A 179 10.76 13.95 22.46
C VAL A 179 9.90 13.04 21.59
N ILE A 180 9.47 11.89 22.12
CA ILE A 180 8.60 10.95 21.40
C ILE A 180 7.30 11.63 20.97
N THR A 181 6.69 12.40 21.88
CA THR A 181 5.45 13.13 21.61
C THR A 181 5.65 14.16 20.49
N SER A 182 6.71 14.98 20.59
CA SER A 182 7.03 15.98 19.56
C SER A 182 7.34 15.35 18.19
N LEU A 183 8.05 14.23 18.15
CA LEU A 183 8.34 13.53 16.89
C LEU A 183 7.05 12.91 16.30
N ALA A 184 6.17 12.36 17.12
CA ALA A 184 4.90 11.84 16.64
C ALA A 184 3.99 12.92 16.05
N GLU A 185 4.01 14.14 16.61
CA GLU A 185 3.30 15.29 16.03
C GLU A 185 3.84 15.68 14.65
N ARG A 186 5.16 15.64 14.49
CA ARG A 186 5.83 15.94 13.21
C ARG A 186 5.65 14.86 12.16
N ALA A 187 5.27 13.66 12.56
CA ALA A 187 5.01 12.58 11.63
C ALA A 187 3.75 12.80 10.78
N SER A 188 2.83 13.68 11.20
CA SER A 188 1.55 13.94 10.51
C SER A 188 0.83 12.65 10.10
N GLY A 189 0.83 11.64 10.99
CA GLY A 189 0.17 10.36 10.75
C GLY A 189 0.95 9.36 9.89
N LEU A 190 2.21 9.66 9.52
CA LEU A 190 3.00 8.82 8.63
C LEU A 190 3.98 7.91 9.38
N PHE A 191 3.74 6.60 9.34
CA PHE A 191 4.70 5.62 9.83
C PHE A 191 6.02 5.64 9.08
N ILE A 192 6.03 5.94 7.78
CA ILE A 192 7.27 6.06 7.01
C ILE A 192 8.13 7.24 7.49
N TRP A 193 7.51 8.34 7.91
CA TRP A 193 8.22 9.45 8.54
C TRP A 193 8.87 8.99 9.84
N ALA A 194 8.10 8.32 10.70
CA ALA A 194 8.60 7.81 11.98
C ALA A 194 9.73 6.79 11.81
N ALA A 195 9.61 5.87 10.85
CA ALA A 195 10.62 4.87 10.52
C ALA A 195 11.91 5.51 10.01
N THR A 196 11.81 6.54 9.17
CA THR A 196 12.95 7.29 8.65
C THR A 196 13.65 8.07 9.76
N VAL A 197 12.91 8.77 10.63
CA VAL A 197 13.48 9.45 11.82
C VAL A 197 14.17 8.47 12.76
N CYS A 198 13.54 7.33 13.05
CA CYS A 198 14.15 6.30 13.88
C CYS A 198 15.43 5.76 13.24
N SER A 199 15.45 5.50 11.94
CA SER A 199 16.66 5.06 11.22
C SER A 199 17.76 6.12 11.28
N PHE A 200 17.38 7.39 11.10
CA PHE A 200 18.28 8.53 11.11
C PHE A 200 18.93 8.78 12.48
N LEU A 201 18.15 8.63 13.57
CA LEU A 201 18.62 8.84 14.94
C LEU A 201 19.28 7.59 15.54
N CYS A 202 18.68 6.41 15.39
CA CYS A 202 19.25 5.18 15.96
C CYS A 202 20.50 4.71 15.22
N GLY A 203 20.61 4.97 13.90
CA GLY A 203 21.77 4.56 13.12
C GLY A 203 23.05 5.31 13.52
N PHE A 204 22.93 6.58 13.89
CA PHE A 204 24.04 7.42 14.40
C PHE A 204 23.51 8.37 15.48
N PRO A 205 23.37 7.87 16.73
CA PRO A 205 22.77 8.65 17.80
C PRO A 205 23.59 9.90 18.14
N CYS A 206 22.97 11.08 18.04
CA CYS A 206 23.63 12.36 18.29
C CYS A 206 22.59 13.40 18.72
N LEU A 207 22.88 14.13 19.81
CA LEU A 207 22.01 15.19 20.33
C LEU A 207 21.75 16.29 19.29
N TRP A 208 22.74 16.64 18.48
CA TRP A 208 22.57 17.65 17.44
C TRP A 208 21.55 17.22 16.39
N ARG A 209 21.63 15.99 15.87
CA ARG A 209 20.64 15.44 14.92
C ARG A 209 19.23 15.45 15.48
N LEU A 210 19.08 15.13 16.77
CA LEU A 210 17.79 15.22 17.46
C LEU A 210 17.28 16.68 17.51
N ASN A 211 18.13 17.63 17.92
CA ASN A 211 17.73 19.04 18.02
C ASN A 211 17.30 19.61 16.66
N VAL A 212 18.03 19.32 15.57
CA VAL A 212 17.65 19.82 14.25
C VAL A 212 16.25 19.33 13.85
N LEU A 213 15.88 18.09 14.17
CA LEU A 213 14.50 17.60 13.95
C LEU A 213 13.48 18.28 14.85
N LEU A 214 13.79 18.48 16.14
CA LEU A 214 12.89 19.13 17.09
C LEU A 214 12.70 20.63 16.81
N GLU A 215 13.65 21.29 16.15
CA GLU A 215 13.59 22.71 15.76
C GLU A 215 12.79 22.95 14.47
N THR A 216 12.44 21.90 13.72
CA THR A 216 11.62 22.05 12.50
C THR A 216 10.24 22.64 12.82
N THR A 217 9.52 23.14 11.82
CA THR A 217 8.10 23.51 11.99
C THR A 217 7.23 22.26 12.03
N ILE A 218 6.13 22.29 12.79
CA ILE A 218 5.15 21.19 12.74
C ILE A 218 4.51 21.25 11.36
N PRO A 219 4.56 20.18 10.55
CA PRO A 219 4.04 20.20 9.19
C PRO A 219 2.52 20.34 9.15
N ALA A 220 2.00 21.05 8.16
CA ALA A 220 0.57 21.19 7.93
C ALA A 220 -0.06 19.91 7.35
N ASP A 221 0.71 19.15 6.57
CA ASP A 221 0.27 17.90 5.96
C ASP A 221 1.40 16.87 5.79
N ALA A 222 1.00 15.67 5.37
CA ALA A 222 1.88 14.52 5.13
C ALA A 222 3.00 14.79 4.10
N MET A 223 2.73 15.56 3.04
CA MET A 223 3.71 15.85 1.99
C MET A 223 4.76 16.83 2.51
N GLU A 224 4.31 17.86 3.23
CA GLU A 224 5.20 18.80 3.89
C GLU A 224 6.07 18.09 4.94
N ALA A 225 5.48 17.17 5.73
CA ALA A 225 6.21 16.40 6.74
C ALA A 225 7.39 15.63 6.16
N LEU A 226 7.17 14.92 5.04
CA LEU A 226 8.23 14.20 4.34
C LEU A 226 9.26 15.14 3.73
N THR A 227 8.81 16.26 3.15
CA THR A 227 9.72 17.23 2.52
C THR A 227 10.66 17.86 3.54
N ILE A 228 10.13 18.29 4.69
CA ILE A 228 10.90 18.81 5.82
C ILE A 228 11.88 17.75 6.30
N LEU A 229 11.40 16.52 6.56
CA LEU A 229 12.25 15.43 7.06
C LEU A 229 13.42 15.13 6.13
N TYR A 230 13.17 14.89 4.84
CA TYR A 230 14.23 14.52 3.92
C TYR A 230 15.23 15.65 3.75
N ARG A 231 14.77 16.90 3.61
CA ARG A 231 15.66 18.06 3.52
C ARG A 231 16.51 18.18 4.78
N THR A 232 15.89 18.19 5.95
CA THR A 232 16.58 18.28 7.24
C THR A 232 17.60 17.17 7.40
N ALA A 233 17.23 15.91 7.17
CA ALA A 233 18.15 14.78 7.33
C ALA A 233 19.33 14.86 6.35
N LEU A 234 19.08 15.22 5.08
CA LEU A 234 20.12 15.35 4.06
C LEU A 234 21.08 16.51 4.36
N ASP A 235 20.56 17.70 4.70
CA ASP A 235 21.38 18.87 5.04
C ASP A 235 22.26 18.59 6.27
N THR A 236 21.69 17.86 7.25
CA THR A 236 22.38 17.42 8.47
C THR A 236 23.54 16.49 8.14
N ILE A 237 23.31 15.47 7.30
CA ILE A 237 24.35 14.52 6.87
C ILE A 237 25.45 15.20 6.07
N VAL A 238 25.09 16.06 5.12
CA VAL A 238 26.07 16.76 4.27
C VAL A 238 26.99 17.64 5.12
N SER A 239 26.48 18.21 6.21
CA SER A 239 27.25 19.05 7.13
C SER A 239 28.21 18.24 8.03
N GLU A 240 27.94 16.95 8.26
CA GLU A 240 28.74 16.08 9.14
C GLU A 240 29.92 15.41 8.43
N VAL A 241 29.89 15.28 7.10
CA VAL A 241 30.91 14.52 6.35
C VAL A 241 31.94 15.46 5.73
N PRO A 242 33.13 15.64 6.35
CA PRO A 242 34.26 16.27 5.69
C PRO A 242 34.86 15.33 4.62
N GLY A 243 34.37 15.45 3.39
CA GLY A 243 35.09 15.10 2.16
C GLY A 243 35.45 13.62 1.93
N THR A 244 34.48 12.79 1.54
CA THR A 244 34.58 11.78 0.45
C THR A 244 33.17 11.52 -0.13
N LYS A 245 33.06 11.03 -1.38
CA LYS A 245 31.75 10.76 -2.01
C LYS A 245 31.05 9.50 -1.47
N GLU A 246 31.82 8.54 -0.97
CA GLU A 246 31.33 7.20 -0.57
C GLU A 246 30.61 7.23 0.78
N ASP A 247 31.11 8.00 1.75
CA ASP A 247 30.48 8.17 3.06
C ASP A 247 29.13 8.90 2.93
N VAL A 248 29.09 9.96 2.11
CA VAL A 248 27.85 10.69 1.78
C VAL A 248 26.83 9.75 1.12
N GLN A 249 27.26 8.91 0.17
CA GLN A 249 26.38 7.99 -0.52
C GLN A 249 25.77 6.95 0.43
N ARG A 250 26.56 6.41 1.36
CA ARG A 250 26.07 5.47 2.39
C ARG A 250 25.02 6.11 3.29
N CYS A 251 25.26 7.35 3.74
CA CYS A 251 24.31 8.07 4.59
C CYS A 251 23.02 8.45 3.86
N ILE A 252 23.11 8.87 2.60
CA ILE A 252 21.93 9.14 1.75
C ILE A 252 21.09 7.85 1.57
N ARG A 253 21.72 6.71 1.30
CA ARG A 253 21.00 5.42 1.17
C ARG A 253 20.28 5.04 2.46
N ALA A 254 20.89 5.30 3.62
CA ALA A 254 20.26 5.03 4.91
C ALA A 254 19.01 5.92 5.14
N VAL A 255 19.04 7.19 4.74
CA VAL A 255 17.88 8.11 4.86
C VAL A 255 16.78 7.80 3.85
N LEU A 256 17.14 7.43 2.62
CA LEU A 256 16.17 7.09 1.57
C LEU A 256 15.63 5.66 1.70
N GLY A 257 16.07 4.88 2.69
CA GLY A 257 15.62 3.51 2.91
C GLY A 257 16.07 2.50 1.85
N ALA A 258 17.16 2.81 1.13
CA ALA A 258 17.70 1.99 0.03
C ALA A 258 18.88 1.09 0.49
N LEU A 259 18.74 0.45 1.66
CA LEU A 259 19.75 -0.48 2.20
C LEU A 259 19.72 -1.84 1.50
#